data_AF-A0A832APX4-F1
#
_entry.id   AF-A0A832APX4-F1
#
_cell.length_a   1.000
_cell.length_b   1.000
_cell.length_c   1.000
_cell.angle_alpha   90.00
_cell.angle_beta   90.00
_cell.angle_gamma   90.00
#
_symmetry.space_group_name_H-M   'P 1'
#
loop_
_entity.id
_entity.type
_entity.pdbx_description
1 polymer ?
#
loop_
_entity_poly.entity_id
_entity_poly.type
_entity_poly.pdbx_seq_one_letter_code
_entity_poly.pdbx_strand_id
1 'polypeptide(L)'
;MKSRLSPISALLISFFIFFAACSDLPSKDIIRPEEIKSMRLVVYDKPTYAKLAEQWKEYYEAFPSEYAYAHWMRAADYADDSSYWKLLDKGLKKYPANPTLLYLKSLERAGSHDNTEARGYLERAASLDPGFIDPWFALIPNYMDVRDEERFNLALRRILESGVIADEVFDFNFNMISALEPNAILITNGDNDTFPGWILSRILKFRPDVTVVNRSLLNTGWYPLYVIEQGLPRFVEEKQIDSIRNYILEAVKAGKRKPSSGI
;
A
#
# COMPACT_ATOMS: atom_id res chain seq x y z
N MET A 1 -78.89 -44.17 9.14
CA MET A 1 -79.23 -43.79 10.53
C MET A 1 -78.18 -44.37 11.47
N LYS A 2 -77.39 -43.50 12.13
CA LYS A 2 -76.52 -43.71 13.33
C LYS A 2 -75.43 -44.81 13.23
N SER A 3 -74.16 -44.47 12.95
CA SER A 3 -73.12 -43.92 13.85
C SER A 3 -72.56 -44.90 14.90
N ARG A 4 -71.23 -45.13 14.87
CA ARG A 4 -70.34 -45.15 16.05
C ARG A 4 -68.87 -45.20 15.58
N LEU A 5 -68.20 -44.05 15.68
CA LEU A 5 -66.74 -43.92 15.66
C LEU A 5 -66.21 -44.09 17.08
N SER A 6 -65.09 -44.79 17.24
CA SER A 6 -64.36 -45.00 18.51
C SER A 6 -63.45 -43.80 18.84
N PRO A 7 -63.07 -43.58 20.12
CA PRO A 7 -62.34 -42.39 20.52
C PRO A 7 -60.83 -42.53 20.29
N ILE A 8 -60.20 -41.44 19.83
CA ILE A 8 -58.75 -41.27 19.76
C ILE A 8 -58.28 -40.70 21.11
N SER A 9 -57.27 -41.33 21.69
CA SER A 9 -56.58 -40.94 22.91
C SER A 9 -55.92 -39.56 22.77
N ALA A 10 -56.26 -38.61 23.66
CA ALA A 10 -55.60 -37.32 23.76
C ALA A 10 -54.40 -37.43 24.71
N LEU A 11 -53.19 -37.26 24.19
CA LEU A 11 -51.95 -37.14 24.96
C LEU A 11 -51.76 -35.67 25.35
N LEU A 12 -51.90 -35.34 26.63
CA LEU A 12 -51.62 -34.01 27.18
C LEU A 12 -50.11 -33.84 27.35
N ILE A 13 -49.48 -33.03 26.49
CA ILE A 13 -48.10 -32.57 26.67
C ILE A 13 -48.16 -31.21 27.37
N SER A 14 -47.82 -31.17 28.65
CA SER A 14 -47.64 -29.93 29.40
C SER A 14 -46.35 -29.23 28.97
N PHE A 15 -46.48 -28.09 28.29
CA PHE A 15 -45.36 -27.18 28.05
C PHE A 15 -45.08 -26.36 29.32
N PHE A 16 -43.94 -26.60 29.97
CA PHE A 16 -43.38 -25.67 30.94
C PHE A 16 -42.76 -24.50 30.18
N ILE A 17 -43.40 -23.32 30.24
CA ILE A 17 -42.83 -22.06 29.76
C ILE A 17 -41.84 -21.59 30.82
N PHE A 18 -40.54 -21.73 30.55
CA PHE A 18 -39.51 -21.01 31.29
C PHE A 18 -39.58 -19.54 30.88
N PHE A 19 -40.11 -18.67 31.76
CA PHE A 19 -39.88 -17.24 31.66
C PHE A 19 -38.42 -16.97 32.07
N ALA A 20 -37.53 -16.93 31.08
CA ALA A 20 -36.25 -16.26 31.27
C ALA A 20 -36.55 -14.76 31.41
N ALA A 21 -36.35 -14.22 32.60
CA ALA A 21 -36.31 -12.79 32.80
C ALA A 21 -35.12 -12.25 32.00
N CYS A 22 -35.38 -11.79 30.78
CA CYS A 22 -34.43 -10.98 30.03
C CYS A 22 -34.32 -9.67 30.80
N SER A 23 -33.23 -9.53 31.56
CA SER A 23 -32.85 -8.24 32.09
C SER A 23 -32.55 -7.35 30.89
N ASP A 24 -33.41 -6.37 30.63
CA ASP A 24 -33.12 -5.24 29.74
C ASP A 24 -31.95 -4.46 30.34
N LEU A 25 -30.74 -4.94 30.07
CA LEU A 25 -29.56 -4.10 30.14
C LEU A 25 -29.75 -3.00 29.11
N PRO A 26 -29.53 -1.72 29.43
CA PRO A 26 -29.61 -0.66 28.44
C PRO A 26 -28.56 -0.98 27.37
N SER A 27 -29.00 -1.46 26.21
CA SER A 27 -28.12 -1.58 25.07
C SER A 27 -27.75 -0.16 24.69
N LYS A 28 -26.55 0.29 25.07
CA LYS A 28 -25.97 1.49 24.47
C LYS A 28 -25.99 1.19 22.97
N ASP A 29 -26.77 1.93 22.20
CA ASP A 29 -26.85 1.77 20.75
C ASP A 29 -25.49 2.17 20.18
N ILE A 30 -24.56 1.23 20.13
CA ILE A 30 -23.21 1.45 19.64
C ILE A 30 -23.29 1.45 18.11
N ILE A 31 -23.26 2.67 17.56
CA ILE A 31 -23.30 2.92 16.12
C ILE A 31 -21.94 2.56 15.53
N ARG A 32 -21.95 1.87 14.39
CA ARG A 32 -20.72 1.58 13.63
C ARG A 32 -20.05 2.89 13.19
N PRO A 33 -18.78 3.12 13.53
CA PRO A 33 -18.07 4.33 13.12
C PRO A 33 -17.80 4.36 11.61
N GLU A 34 -17.43 5.53 11.10
CA GLU A 34 -17.04 5.69 9.71
C GLU A 34 -15.81 4.85 9.36
N GLU A 35 -15.84 4.21 8.19
CA GLU A 35 -14.71 3.42 7.69
C GLU A 35 -13.46 4.28 7.49
N ILE A 36 -12.35 3.83 8.07
CA ILE A 36 -11.04 4.48 7.86
C ILE A 36 -10.50 4.11 6.50
N LYS A 37 -10.65 5.03 5.55
CA LYS A 37 -10.09 4.93 4.20
C LYS A 37 -8.61 5.29 4.20
N SER A 38 -7.92 4.95 3.12
CA SER A 38 -6.55 5.43 2.88
C SER A 38 -6.51 6.95 2.81
N MET A 39 -5.44 7.54 3.35
CA MET A 39 -5.15 8.97 3.18
C MET A 39 -4.97 9.38 1.71
N ARG A 40 -4.79 8.42 0.80
CA ARG A 40 -4.83 8.64 -0.65
C ARG A 40 -6.22 9.05 -1.16
N LEU A 41 -7.26 8.71 -0.41
CA LEU A 41 -8.66 8.97 -0.77
C LEU A 41 -9.26 10.09 0.08
N VAL A 42 -9.05 10.04 1.41
CA VAL A 42 -9.64 10.99 2.35
C VAL A 42 -8.65 11.29 3.46
N VAL A 43 -8.40 12.58 3.70
CA VAL A 43 -7.52 13.06 4.76
C VAL A 43 -8.32 13.86 5.77
N TYR A 44 -8.21 13.46 7.04
CA TYR A 44 -8.71 14.22 8.19
C TYR A 44 -7.54 14.81 8.99
N ASP A 45 -7.84 15.72 9.93
CA ASP A 45 -6.84 16.15 10.92
C ASP A 45 -6.60 15.07 11.99
N LYS A 46 -5.46 15.15 12.68
CA LYS A 46 -5.09 14.19 13.73
C LYS A 46 -6.14 14.09 14.86
N PRO A 47 -6.71 15.19 15.38
CA PRO A 47 -7.79 15.11 16.36
C PRO A 47 -9.01 14.31 15.89
N THR A 48 -9.39 14.45 14.61
CA THR A 48 -10.48 13.69 14.01
C THR A 48 -10.14 12.21 13.94
N TYR A 49 -8.92 11.84 13.53
CA TYR A 49 -8.48 10.44 13.58
C TYR A 49 -8.42 9.89 15.00
N ALA A 50 -7.99 10.68 15.99
CA ALA A 50 -7.98 10.25 17.38
C ALA A 50 -9.41 9.94 17.89
N LYS A 51 -10.39 10.79 17.55
CA LYS A 51 -11.80 10.54 17.85
C LYS A 51 -12.32 9.28 17.16
N LEU A 52 -12.00 9.09 15.88
CA LEU A 52 -12.37 7.89 15.14
C LEU A 52 -11.73 6.63 15.73
N ALA A 53 -10.48 6.71 16.18
CA ALA A 53 -9.77 5.62 16.85
C ALA A 53 -10.47 5.22 18.16
N GLU A 54 -10.91 6.18 18.96
CA GLU A 54 -11.70 5.94 20.17
C GLU A 54 -13.04 5.28 19.84
N GLN A 55 -13.76 5.76 18.83
CA GLN A 55 -15.02 5.18 18.39
C GLN A 55 -14.85 3.74 17.88
N TRP A 56 -13.81 3.47 17.09
CA TRP A 56 -13.50 2.12 16.61
C TRP A 56 -13.05 1.18 17.74
N LYS A 57 -12.35 1.70 18.75
CA LYS A 57 -12.02 0.96 19.96
C LYS A 57 -13.28 0.57 20.74
N GLU A 58 -14.17 1.52 21.03
CA GLU A 58 -15.46 1.25 21.70
C GLU A 58 -16.28 0.21 20.92
N TYR A 59 -16.34 0.37 19.59
CA TYR A 59 -17.04 -0.57 18.72
C TYR A 59 -16.41 -1.98 18.75
N TYR A 60 -15.08 -2.09 18.73
CA TYR A 60 -14.38 -3.37 18.84
C TYR A 60 -14.57 -4.02 20.22
N GLU A 61 -14.62 -3.25 21.31
CA GLU A 61 -14.86 -3.78 22.65
C GLU A 61 -16.27 -4.38 22.78
N ALA A 62 -17.27 -3.77 22.14
CA ALA A 62 -18.63 -4.30 22.08
C ALA A 62 -18.79 -5.45 21.08
N PHE A 63 -18.13 -5.35 19.92
CA PHE A 63 -18.24 -6.30 18.81
C PHE A 63 -16.86 -6.74 18.29
N PRO A 64 -16.14 -7.61 19.04
CA PRO A 64 -14.78 -7.99 18.68
C PRO A 64 -14.69 -8.67 17.31
N SER A 65 -14.04 -8.02 16.35
CA SER A 65 -13.82 -8.53 15.00
C SER A 65 -12.48 -8.05 14.45
N GLU A 66 -11.91 -8.80 13.51
CA GLU A 66 -10.69 -8.37 12.82
C GLU A 66 -10.91 -7.07 12.03
N TYR A 67 -12.11 -6.88 11.50
CA TYR A 67 -12.51 -5.70 10.74
C TYR A 67 -12.50 -4.43 11.61
N ALA A 68 -13.16 -4.48 12.78
CA ALA A 68 -13.15 -3.35 13.71
C ALA A 68 -11.73 -3.06 14.23
N TYR A 69 -10.94 -4.11 14.49
CA TYR A 69 -9.55 -3.94 14.93
C TYR A 69 -8.67 -3.29 13.87
N ALA A 70 -8.82 -3.68 12.60
CA ALA A 70 -8.09 -3.09 11.48
C ALA A 70 -8.37 -1.59 11.33
N HIS A 71 -9.64 -1.18 11.41
CA HIS A 71 -10.01 0.24 11.38
C HIS A 71 -9.52 1.00 12.61
N TRP A 72 -9.60 0.40 13.80
CA TRP A 72 -9.02 1.00 14.99
C TRP A 72 -7.51 1.25 14.82
N MET A 73 -6.75 0.25 14.39
CA MET A 73 -5.30 0.39 14.19
C MET A 73 -4.97 1.44 13.13
N ARG A 74 -5.73 1.48 12.04
CA ARG A 74 -5.51 2.47 10.98
C ARG A 74 -5.80 3.90 11.46
N ALA A 75 -6.88 4.12 12.22
CA ALA A 75 -7.16 5.42 12.81
C ALA A 75 -6.10 5.82 13.85
N ALA A 76 -5.63 4.86 14.66
CA ALA A 76 -4.58 5.10 15.66
C ALA A 76 -3.24 5.47 15.02
N ASP A 77 -2.86 4.82 13.92
CA ASP A 77 -1.69 5.18 13.10
C ASP A 77 -1.81 6.63 12.61
N TYR A 78 -2.93 6.98 11.97
CA TYR A 78 -3.17 8.33 11.43
C TYR A 78 -3.31 9.41 12.51
N ALA A 79 -3.61 9.02 13.75
CA ALA A 79 -3.67 9.91 14.90
C ALA A 79 -2.29 10.14 15.57
N ASP A 80 -1.23 9.46 15.12
CA ASP A 80 0.06 9.35 15.82
C ASP A 80 -0.08 8.86 17.28
N ASP A 81 -0.92 7.85 17.52
CA ASP A 81 -1.10 7.29 18.86
C ASP A 81 0.19 6.59 19.35
N SER A 82 0.75 7.05 20.46
CA SER A 82 1.97 6.48 21.05
C SER A 82 1.89 4.99 21.43
N SER A 83 0.68 4.45 21.62
CA SER A 83 0.42 3.05 21.96
C SER A 83 0.26 2.15 20.72
N TYR A 84 0.18 2.74 19.53
CA TYR A 84 -0.12 2.09 18.26
C TYR A 84 0.72 0.83 18.01
N TRP A 85 2.05 0.92 18.06
CA TRP A 85 2.93 -0.22 17.75
C TRP A 85 2.67 -1.44 18.64
N LYS A 86 2.49 -1.21 19.94
CA LYS A 86 2.18 -2.28 20.90
C LYS A 86 0.82 -2.92 20.62
N LEU A 87 -0.17 -2.11 20.22
CA LEU A 87 -1.50 -2.60 19.86
C LEU A 87 -1.49 -3.34 18.53
N LEU A 88 -0.73 -2.86 17.55
CA LEU A 88 -0.59 -3.52 16.25
C LEU A 88 0.02 -4.92 16.40
N ASP A 89 1.09 -5.06 17.20
CA ASP A 89 1.71 -6.35 17.48
C ASP A 89 0.75 -7.33 18.16
N LYS A 90 -0.07 -6.85 19.10
CA LYS A 90 -1.13 -7.64 19.73
C LYS A 90 -2.19 -8.05 18.70
N GLY A 91 -2.55 -7.15 17.80
CA GLY A 91 -3.49 -7.36 16.71
C GLY A 91 -3.03 -8.45 15.77
N LEU A 92 -1.79 -8.37 15.28
CA LEU A 92 -1.21 -9.36 14.37
C LEU A 92 -1.08 -10.75 14.99
N LYS A 93 -0.80 -10.84 16.29
CA LYS A 93 -0.82 -12.13 16.99
C LYS A 93 -2.22 -12.77 17.00
N LYS A 94 -3.26 -11.94 17.09
CA LYS A 94 -4.67 -12.38 17.10
C LYS A 94 -5.22 -12.63 15.70
N TYR A 95 -4.85 -11.78 14.73
CA TYR A 95 -5.36 -11.75 13.36
C TYR A 95 -4.19 -11.76 12.36
N PRO A 96 -3.41 -12.85 12.26
CA PRO A 96 -2.17 -12.89 11.49
C PRO A 96 -2.36 -12.87 9.97
N ALA A 97 -3.60 -13.03 9.50
CA ALA A 97 -3.98 -12.99 8.08
C ALA A 97 -4.84 -11.77 7.75
N ASN A 98 -4.81 -10.71 8.58
CA ASN A 98 -5.51 -9.48 8.27
C ASN A 98 -4.66 -8.58 7.35
N PRO A 99 -5.09 -8.28 6.12
CA PRO A 99 -4.28 -7.55 5.14
C PRO A 99 -3.94 -6.13 5.58
N THR A 100 -4.86 -5.43 6.26
CA THR A 100 -4.59 -4.08 6.80
C THR A 100 -3.53 -4.12 7.88
N LEU A 101 -3.60 -5.04 8.84
CA LEU A 101 -2.59 -5.13 9.90
C LEU A 101 -1.20 -5.50 9.36
N LEU A 102 -1.15 -6.39 8.35
CA LEU A 102 0.11 -6.74 7.67
C LEU A 102 0.71 -5.52 6.96
N TYR A 103 -0.11 -4.77 6.22
CA TYR A 103 0.32 -3.51 5.60
C TYR A 103 0.85 -2.52 6.63
N LEU A 104 0.09 -2.26 7.69
CA LEU A 104 0.48 -1.35 8.77
C LEU A 104 1.80 -1.78 9.43
N LYS A 105 2.02 -3.08 9.61
CA LYS A 105 3.29 -3.61 10.16
C LYS A 105 4.47 -3.35 9.24
N SER A 106 4.27 -3.42 7.93
CA SER A 106 5.33 -3.13 6.97
C SER A 106 5.89 -1.71 7.09
N LEU A 107 5.09 -0.76 7.61
CA LEU A 107 5.47 0.64 7.77
C LEU A 107 6.48 0.87 8.91
N GLU A 108 6.61 -0.06 9.86
CA GLU A 108 7.59 0.04 10.97
C GLU A 108 9.03 0.18 10.45
N ARG A 109 9.30 -0.40 9.28
CA ARG A 109 10.61 -0.42 8.64
C ARG A 109 10.68 0.50 7.43
N ALA A 110 9.69 1.38 7.22
CA ALA A 110 9.71 2.31 6.11
C ALA A 110 10.98 3.17 6.15
N GLY A 111 11.80 3.07 5.09
CA GLY A 111 13.09 3.78 4.99
C GLY A 111 14.30 3.04 5.57
N SER A 112 14.14 1.81 6.08
CA SER A 112 15.27 0.98 6.50
C SER A 112 16.05 0.43 5.29
N HIS A 113 17.34 0.13 5.48
CA HIS A 113 18.19 -0.44 4.40
C HIS A 113 17.84 -1.90 4.06
N ASP A 114 17.25 -2.66 4.98
CA ASP A 114 16.78 -4.04 4.73
C ASP A 114 15.26 -4.08 4.85
N ASN A 115 14.59 -3.99 3.70
CA ASN A 115 13.13 -4.05 3.62
C ASN A 115 12.60 -5.46 3.33
N THR A 116 13.40 -6.53 3.51
CA THR A 116 12.98 -7.89 3.18
C THR A 116 11.75 -8.32 4.01
N GLU A 117 11.76 -8.05 5.31
CA GLU A 117 10.64 -8.36 6.19
C GLU A 117 9.39 -7.53 5.83
N ALA A 118 9.58 -6.23 5.59
CA ALA A 118 8.50 -5.31 5.19
C ALA A 118 7.85 -5.76 3.87
N ARG A 119 8.66 -6.11 2.86
CA ARG A 119 8.20 -6.68 1.59
C ARG A 119 7.40 -7.96 1.84
N GLY A 120 7.84 -8.85 2.72
CA GLY A 120 7.11 -10.06 3.07
C GLY A 120 5.71 -9.78 3.61
N TYR A 121 5.55 -8.78 4.50
CA TYR A 121 4.23 -8.35 4.98
C TYR A 121 3.37 -7.75 3.87
N LEU A 122 3.95 -6.91 2.99
CA LEU A 122 3.26 -6.29 1.87
C LEU A 122 2.75 -7.32 0.85
N GLU A 123 3.59 -8.28 0.46
CA GLU A 123 3.21 -9.36 -0.47
C GLU A 123 2.12 -10.24 0.13
N ARG A 124 2.19 -10.49 1.44
CA ARG A 124 1.15 -11.24 2.13
C ARG A 124 -0.17 -10.46 2.19
N ALA A 125 -0.13 -9.16 2.47
CA ALA A 125 -1.32 -8.30 2.42
C ALA A 125 -1.96 -8.30 1.02
N ALA A 126 -1.16 -8.08 -0.03
CA ALA A 126 -1.61 -8.04 -1.42
C ALA A 126 -2.12 -9.39 -1.94
N SER A 127 -1.61 -10.52 -1.41
CA SER A 127 -2.11 -11.85 -1.78
C SER A 127 -3.42 -12.22 -1.07
N LEU A 128 -3.61 -11.76 0.17
CA LEU A 128 -4.84 -11.96 0.93
C LEU A 128 -5.99 -11.08 0.42
N ASP A 129 -5.69 -9.85 0.04
CA ASP A 129 -6.64 -8.93 -0.58
C ASP A 129 -5.97 -8.15 -1.72
N PRO A 130 -6.06 -8.65 -2.97
CA PRO A 130 -5.51 -7.96 -4.12
C PRO A 130 -6.17 -6.61 -4.42
N GLY A 131 -7.39 -6.39 -3.96
CA GLY A 131 -8.12 -5.13 -4.10
C GLY A 131 -7.68 -4.06 -3.09
N PHE A 132 -7.00 -4.46 -2.02
CA PHE A 132 -6.39 -3.53 -1.10
C PHE A 132 -5.19 -2.86 -1.76
N ILE A 133 -5.35 -1.58 -2.12
CA ILE A 133 -4.42 -0.94 -3.04
C ILE A 133 -3.13 -0.41 -2.40
N ASP A 134 -3.16 -0.05 -1.11
CA ASP A 134 -2.02 0.59 -0.45
C ASP A 134 -0.73 -0.26 -0.44
N PRO A 135 -0.78 -1.59 -0.24
CA PRO A 135 0.40 -2.43 -0.38
C PRO A 135 1.08 -2.31 -1.74
N TRP A 136 0.32 -2.19 -2.83
CA TRP A 136 0.88 -2.13 -4.18
C TRP A 136 1.74 -0.89 -4.41
N PHE A 137 1.38 0.26 -3.82
CA PHE A 137 2.23 1.45 -3.83
C PHE A 137 3.56 1.22 -3.11
N ALA A 138 3.52 0.60 -1.94
CA ALA A 138 4.72 0.33 -1.14
C ALA A 138 5.60 -0.79 -1.74
N LEU A 139 5.01 -1.73 -2.49
CA LEU A 139 5.71 -2.81 -3.16
C LEU A 139 6.59 -2.34 -4.33
N ILE A 140 6.22 -1.24 -5.00
CA ILE A 140 6.98 -0.72 -6.14
C ILE A 140 8.46 -0.47 -5.81
N PRO A 141 8.83 0.41 -4.85
CA PRO A 141 10.23 0.62 -4.53
C PRO A 141 10.91 -0.66 -4.01
N ASN A 142 10.18 -1.54 -3.32
CA ASN A 142 10.70 -2.83 -2.85
C ASN A 142 11.07 -3.78 -3.99
N TYR A 143 10.35 -3.76 -5.11
CA TYR A 143 10.65 -4.56 -6.30
C TYR A 143 11.77 -3.94 -7.13
N MET A 144 11.79 -2.61 -7.25
CA MET A 144 12.87 -1.91 -7.94
C MET A 144 14.23 -2.13 -7.25
N ASP A 145 14.27 -2.11 -5.92
CA ASP A 145 15.49 -2.34 -5.14
C ASP A 145 16.13 -3.71 -5.45
N VAL A 146 15.31 -4.77 -5.58
CA VAL A 146 15.79 -6.12 -5.93
C VAL A 146 15.75 -6.44 -7.43
N ARG A 147 15.54 -5.43 -8.29
CA ARG A 147 15.50 -5.56 -9.76
C ARG A 147 14.45 -6.55 -10.28
N ASP A 148 13.34 -6.70 -9.56
CA ASP A 148 12.20 -7.51 -10.00
C ASP A 148 11.27 -6.68 -10.90
N GLU A 149 11.65 -6.58 -12.17
CA GLU A 149 10.92 -5.80 -13.19
C GLU A 149 9.52 -6.33 -13.48
N GLU A 150 9.33 -7.65 -13.36
CA GLU A 150 8.02 -8.26 -13.59
C GLU A 150 7.04 -7.86 -12.49
N ARG A 151 7.45 -7.96 -11.22
CA ARG A 151 6.61 -7.57 -10.09
C ARG A 151 6.44 -6.07 -9.97
N PHE A 152 7.46 -5.28 -10.33
CA PHE A 152 7.30 -3.83 -10.45
C PHE A 152 6.19 -3.47 -11.44
N ASN A 153 6.24 -4.03 -12.66
CA ASN A 153 5.21 -3.77 -13.66
C ASN A 153 3.84 -4.36 -13.28
N LEU A 154 3.80 -5.47 -12.53
CA LEU A 154 2.55 -6.01 -11.94
C LEU A 154 1.93 -5.00 -10.97
N ALA A 155 2.72 -4.43 -10.05
CA ALA A 155 2.22 -3.47 -9.07
C ALA A 155 1.68 -2.20 -9.75
N LEU A 156 2.36 -1.68 -10.79
CA LEU A 156 1.85 -0.56 -11.59
C LEU A 156 0.52 -0.89 -12.29
N ARG A 157 0.38 -2.10 -12.84
CA ARG A 157 -0.90 -2.56 -13.43
C ARG A 157 -2.02 -2.60 -12.41
N ARG A 158 -1.74 -3.11 -11.19
CA ARG A 158 -2.74 -3.13 -10.10
C ARG A 158 -3.20 -1.74 -9.72
N ILE A 159 -2.29 -0.78 -9.64
CA ILE A 159 -2.62 0.63 -9.39
C ILE A 159 -3.49 1.19 -10.52
N LEU A 160 -3.12 0.98 -11.79
CA LEU A 160 -3.91 1.41 -12.94
C LEU A 160 -5.33 0.81 -12.93
N GLU A 161 -5.43 -0.51 -12.77
CA GLU A 161 -6.71 -1.25 -12.77
C GLU A 161 -7.63 -0.85 -11.63
N SER A 162 -7.07 -0.41 -10.49
CA SER A 162 -7.87 -0.01 -9.33
C SER A 162 -8.66 1.29 -9.50
N GLY A 163 -8.27 2.14 -10.46
CA GLY A 163 -8.85 3.48 -10.62
C GLY A 163 -8.60 4.43 -9.45
N VAL A 164 -7.61 4.13 -8.59
CA VAL A 164 -7.31 4.95 -7.39
C VAL A 164 -6.68 6.30 -7.75
N ILE A 165 -6.00 6.39 -8.90
CA ILE A 165 -5.44 7.65 -9.41
C ILE A 165 -6.56 8.41 -10.10
N ALA A 166 -6.86 9.61 -9.61
CA ALA A 166 -7.87 10.48 -10.21
C ALA A 166 -7.51 10.85 -11.67
N ASP A 167 -8.51 10.95 -12.53
CA ASP A 167 -8.34 11.24 -13.97
C ASP A 167 -7.55 12.54 -14.17
N GLU A 168 -7.78 13.57 -13.35
CA GLU A 168 -7.08 14.85 -13.44
C GLU A 168 -5.58 14.73 -13.14
N VAL A 169 -5.22 13.85 -12.21
CA VAL A 169 -3.81 13.54 -11.89
C VAL A 169 -3.18 12.78 -13.04
N PHE A 170 -3.93 11.87 -13.66
CA PHE A 170 -3.46 11.10 -14.82
C PHE A 170 -3.24 12.00 -16.05
N ASP A 171 -4.21 12.87 -16.37
CA ASP A 171 -4.16 13.84 -17.46
C ASP A 171 -3.01 14.83 -17.29
N PHE A 172 -2.76 15.28 -16.06
CA PHE A 172 -1.61 16.12 -15.74
C PHE A 172 -0.29 15.44 -16.13
N ASN A 173 -0.10 14.17 -15.76
CA ASN A 173 1.10 13.40 -16.10
C ASN A 173 1.20 13.12 -17.60
N PHE A 174 0.08 12.85 -18.26
CA PHE A 174 0.02 12.69 -19.71
C PHE A 174 0.52 13.95 -20.42
N ASN A 175 0.02 15.12 -20.02
CA ASN A 175 0.44 16.41 -20.59
C ASN A 175 1.92 16.69 -20.32
N MET A 176 2.40 16.43 -19.09
CA MET A 176 3.81 16.59 -18.75
C MET A 176 4.73 15.78 -19.66
N ILE A 177 4.42 14.49 -19.86
CA ILE A 177 5.27 13.58 -20.65
C ILE A 177 5.13 13.85 -22.16
N SER A 178 3.95 14.22 -22.63
CA SER A 178 3.68 14.48 -24.05
C SER A 178 4.53 15.61 -24.63
N ALA A 179 4.80 16.65 -23.83
CA ALA A 179 5.49 17.86 -24.28
C ALA A 179 7.02 17.78 -24.24
N LEU A 180 7.58 16.66 -23.76
CA LEU A 180 9.03 16.54 -23.59
C LEU A 180 9.75 16.22 -24.90
N GLU A 181 10.97 16.72 -25.04
CA GLU A 181 11.90 16.31 -26.10
C GLU A 181 12.14 14.79 -26.10
N PRO A 182 12.55 14.19 -27.23
CA PRO A 182 12.92 12.77 -27.29
C PRO A 182 14.01 12.40 -26.28
N ASN A 183 13.83 11.26 -25.58
CA ASN A 183 14.73 10.74 -24.54
C ASN A 183 14.93 11.65 -23.32
N ALA A 184 13.94 12.50 -23.01
CA ALA A 184 14.01 13.38 -21.86
C ALA A 184 14.05 12.60 -20.53
N ILE A 185 14.71 13.20 -19.54
CA ILE A 185 14.66 12.77 -18.14
C ILE A 185 13.66 13.68 -17.43
N LEU A 186 12.56 13.11 -16.94
CA LEU A 186 11.56 13.83 -16.17
C LEU A 186 11.81 13.65 -14.67
N ILE A 187 12.20 14.73 -13.98
CA ILE A 187 12.37 14.72 -12.53
C ILE A 187 11.02 14.99 -11.86
N THR A 188 10.59 14.07 -11.00
CA THR A 188 9.34 14.13 -10.24
C THR A 188 9.62 14.17 -8.75
N ASN A 189 8.63 14.46 -7.91
CA ASN A 189 8.85 14.68 -6.48
C ASN A 189 8.14 13.66 -5.57
N GLY A 190 6.92 13.26 -5.91
CA GLY A 190 6.07 12.43 -5.05
C GLY A 190 5.22 11.43 -5.81
N ASP A 191 4.25 10.86 -5.11
CA ASP A 191 3.46 9.75 -5.65
C ASP A 191 2.63 10.19 -6.88
N ASN A 192 1.99 11.37 -6.81
CA ASN A 192 1.05 11.85 -7.82
C ASN A 192 1.68 12.27 -9.15
N ASP A 193 2.97 12.59 -9.18
CA ASP A 193 3.72 12.91 -10.41
C ASP A 193 4.70 11.81 -10.83
N THR A 194 4.84 10.74 -10.04
CA THR A 194 5.75 9.61 -10.34
C THR A 194 5.00 8.37 -10.81
N PHE A 195 4.01 7.88 -10.05
CA PHE A 195 3.33 6.63 -10.38
C PHE A 195 2.57 6.71 -11.71
N PRO A 196 1.79 7.78 -12.01
CA PRO A 196 1.13 7.86 -13.30
C PRO A 196 2.15 7.98 -14.44
N GLY A 197 3.26 8.70 -14.25
CA GLY A 197 4.36 8.75 -15.22
C GLY A 197 4.98 7.39 -15.52
N TRP A 198 5.23 6.56 -14.50
CA TRP A 198 5.67 5.18 -14.69
C TRP A 198 4.61 4.30 -15.35
N ILE A 199 3.32 4.47 -15.02
CA ILE A 199 2.22 3.74 -15.67
C ILE A 199 2.17 4.09 -17.17
N LEU A 200 2.20 5.38 -17.53
CA LEU A 200 2.19 5.87 -18.91
C LEU A 200 3.34 5.23 -19.72
N SER A 201 4.57 5.39 -19.24
CA SER A 201 5.78 4.93 -19.94
C SER A 201 5.93 3.41 -19.96
N ARG A 202 5.75 2.73 -18.82
CA ARG A 202 6.05 1.30 -18.68
C ARG A 202 4.87 0.39 -18.99
N ILE A 203 3.66 0.78 -18.63
CA ILE A 203 2.46 -0.08 -18.76
C ILE A 203 1.71 0.24 -20.04
N LEU A 204 1.35 1.50 -20.25
CA LEU A 204 0.62 1.94 -21.44
C LEU A 204 1.52 2.14 -22.67
N LYS A 205 2.84 2.09 -22.48
CA LYS A 205 3.84 2.28 -23.55
C LYS A 205 3.69 3.63 -24.26
N PHE A 206 3.22 4.65 -23.54
CA PHE A 206 3.17 6.03 -23.99
C PHE A 206 4.48 6.74 -23.64
N ARG A 207 5.21 7.24 -24.64
CA ARG A 207 6.55 7.83 -24.48
C ARG A 207 7.51 6.94 -23.64
N PRO A 208 7.74 5.68 -24.06
CA PRO A 208 8.63 4.77 -23.35
C PRO A 208 10.11 5.22 -23.40
N ASP A 209 10.43 6.21 -24.22
CA ASP A 209 11.74 6.88 -24.29
C ASP A 209 12.00 7.85 -23.13
N VAL A 210 10.95 8.32 -22.44
CA VAL A 210 11.09 9.26 -21.33
C VAL A 210 11.40 8.49 -20.05
N THR A 211 12.48 8.87 -19.38
CA THR A 211 12.81 8.29 -18.07
C THR A 211 12.25 9.16 -16.95
N VAL A 212 11.29 8.60 -16.21
CA VAL A 212 10.71 9.24 -15.03
C VAL A 212 11.55 8.92 -13.79
N VAL A 213 12.09 9.96 -13.16
CA VAL A 213 13.01 9.85 -12.02
C VAL A 213 12.45 10.60 -10.81
N ASN A 214 12.09 9.84 -9.77
CA ASN A 214 11.66 10.43 -8.51
C ASN A 214 12.83 11.00 -7.69
N ARG A 215 12.76 12.29 -7.36
CA ARG A 215 13.76 13.02 -6.56
C ARG A 215 13.89 12.47 -5.14
N SER A 216 12.79 12.09 -4.51
CA SER A 216 12.81 11.58 -3.13
C SER A 216 13.57 10.25 -3.06
N LEU A 217 13.37 9.37 -4.04
CA LEU A 217 14.09 8.10 -4.15
C LEU A 217 15.58 8.29 -4.48
N LEU A 218 15.99 9.37 -5.17
CA LEU A 218 17.41 9.67 -5.39
C LEU A 218 18.22 9.85 -4.09
N ASN A 219 17.56 10.10 -2.95
CA ASN A 219 18.23 10.16 -1.64
C ASN A 219 18.49 8.76 -1.03
N THR A 220 18.07 7.69 -1.68
CA THR A 220 18.35 6.31 -1.26
C THR A 220 19.66 5.80 -1.88
N GLY A 221 20.29 4.78 -1.28
CA GLY A 221 21.52 4.20 -1.82
C GLY A 221 21.30 3.35 -3.09
N TRP A 222 20.11 2.77 -3.25
CA TRP A 222 19.83 1.79 -4.31
C TRP A 222 19.27 2.42 -5.58
N TYR A 223 18.47 3.48 -5.47
CA TYR A 223 17.72 4.03 -6.60
C TYR A 223 18.58 4.79 -7.63
N PRO A 224 19.60 5.59 -7.24
CA PRO A 224 20.54 6.16 -8.22
C PRO A 224 21.22 5.08 -9.06
N LEU A 225 21.60 3.96 -8.44
CA LEU A 225 22.17 2.81 -9.15
C LEU A 225 21.16 2.18 -10.10
N TYR A 226 19.92 1.99 -9.63
CA TYR A 226 18.81 1.48 -10.45
C TYR A 226 18.62 2.31 -11.72
N VAL A 227 18.49 3.63 -11.61
CA VAL A 227 18.22 4.46 -12.79
C VAL A 227 19.41 4.53 -13.76
N ILE A 228 20.65 4.44 -13.26
CA ILE A 228 21.86 4.32 -14.10
C ILE A 228 21.82 3.02 -14.90
N GLU A 229 21.47 1.90 -14.27
CA GLU A 229 21.30 0.61 -14.95
C GLU A 229 20.20 0.64 -16.02
N GLN A 230 19.18 1.50 -15.86
CA GLN A 230 18.15 1.76 -16.88
C GLN A 230 18.63 2.68 -18.02
N GLY A 231 19.90 3.08 -18.02
CA GLY A 231 20.52 3.87 -19.10
C GLY A 231 20.67 5.36 -18.79
N LEU A 232 20.40 5.82 -17.56
CA LEU A 232 20.75 7.19 -17.21
C LEU A 232 22.26 7.37 -17.13
N PRO A 233 22.79 8.50 -17.64
CA PRO A 233 24.18 8.83 -17.42
C PRO A 233 24.49 8.88 -15.92
N ARG A 234 25.60 8.25 -15.54
CA ARG A 234 26.11 8.32 -14.18
C ARG A 234 26.31 9.78 -13.78
N PHE A 235 25.71 10.17 -12.65
CA PHE A 235 25.96 11.47 -12.06
C PHE A 235 27.39 11.52 -11.55
N VAL A 236 28.15 12.52 -12.01
CA VAL A 236 29.56 12.69 -11.66
C VAL A 236 29.65 13.93 -10.79
N GLU A 237 30.24 13.84 -9.61
CA GLU A 237 30.59 15.04 -8.85
C GLU A 237 31.62 15.87 -9.64
N GLU A 238 31.61 17.20 -9.52
CA GLU A 238 32.55 18.08 -10.25
C GLU A 238 34.02 17.62 -10.08
N LYS A 239 34.40 17.18 -8.87
CA LYS A 239 35.74 16.64 -8.56
C LYS A 239 36.06 15.32 -9.27
N GLN A 240 35.06 14.55 -9.64
CA GLN A 240 35.20 13.27 -10.34
C GLN A 240 35.24 13.45 -11.87
N ILE A 241 34.78 14.59 -12.41
CA ILE A 241 34.80 14.89 -13.85
C ILE A 241 36.22 14.89 -14.40
N ASP A 242 37.17 15.50 -13.69
CA ASP A 242 38.57 15.54 -14.14
C ASP A 242 39.21 14.16 -14.12
N SER A 243 38.86 13.31 -13.14
CA SER A 243 39.33 11.93 -13.08
C SER A 243 38.81 11.10 -14.27
N ILE A 244 37.52 11.24 -14.60
CA ILE A 244 36.91 10.56 -15.76
C ILE A 244 37.50 11.08 -17.08
N ARG A 245 37.67 12.41 -17.22
CA ARG A 245 38.28 13.03 -18.39
C ARG A 245 39.69 12.51 -18.62
N ASN A 246 40.51 12.47 -17.57
CA ASN A 246 41.87 11.95 -17.64
C ASN A 246 41.90 10.47 -18.01
N TYR A 247 41.02 9.65 -17.41
CA TYR A 247 40.90 8.24 -17.78
C TYR A 247 40.55 8.05 -19.26
N ILE A 248 39.57 8.79 -19.79
CA ILE A 248 39.16 8.72 -21.20
C ILE A 248 40.31 9.11 -22.13
N LEU A 249 41.02 10.21 -21.82
CA LEU A 249 42.15 10.68 -22.63
C LEU A 249 43.28 9.66 -22.67
N GLU A 250 43.61 9.03 -21.54
CA GLU A 250 44.63 7.99 -21.46
C GLU A 250 44.20 6.71 -22.19
N ALA A 251 42.91 6.32 -22.11
CA ALA A 251 42.38 5.17 -22.84
C ALA A 251 42.42 5.37 -24.37
N VAL A 252 42.13 6.59 -24.84
CA VAL A 252 42.23 6.97 -26.26
C VAL A 252 43.67 6.95 -26.75
N LYS A 253 44.61 7.52 -25.97
CA LYS A 253 46.05 7.47 -26.29
C LYS A 253 46.60 6.04 -26.34
N ALA A 254 46.10 5.16 -25.48
CA ALA A 254 46.48 3.75 -25.44
C ALA A 254 45.88 2.90 -26.57
N GLY A 255 45.12 3.49 -27.51
CA GLY A 255 44.52 2.79 -28.64
C GLY A 255 43.40 1.80 -28.27
N LYS A 256 42.90 1.84 -27.03
CA LYS A 256 41.81 0.97 -26.57
C LYS A 256 40.48 1.54 -27.04
N ARG A 257 39.90 0.99 -28.12
CA ARG A 257 38.52 1.29 -28.50
C ARG A 257 37.56 0.68 -27.48
N LYS A 258 36.75 1.56 -26.86
CA LYS A 258 35.59 1.36 -25.96
C LYS A 258 35.73 0.23 -24.91
N PRO A 259 35.54 0.53 -23.60
CA PRO A 259 35.09 -0.52 -22.69
C PRO A 259 33.78 -1.09 -23.24
N SER A 260 33.68 -2.42 -23.34
CA SER A 260 32.38 -3.08 -23.45
C SER A 260 31.50 -2.55 -22.31
N SER A 261 30.27 -2.20 -22.66
CA SER A 261 29.19 -1.76 -21.77
C SER A 261 29.32 -2.38 -20.38
N GLY A 262 29.66 -1.53 -19.41
CA GLY A 262 29.94 -1.94 -18.05
C GLY A 262 30.20 -0.72 -17.16
N ILE A 263 29.42 0.35 -17.37
CA ILE A 263 29.14 1.43 -16.41
C ILE A 263 27.72 1.91 -16.69
#